data_AF-A0A947FJY2-F1
#
_entry.id   AF-A0A947FJY2-F1
#
_cell.length_a   1.000
_cell.length_b   1.000
_cell.length_c   1.000
_cell.angle_alpha   90.00
_cell.angle_beta   90.00
_cell.angle_gamma   90.00
#
_symmetry.space_group_name_H-M   'P 1'
#
loop_
_entity.id
_entity.type
_entity.pdbx_description
1 polymer ?
#
loop_
_entity_poly.entity_id
_entity_poly.type
_entity_poly.pdbx_seq_one_letter_code
_entity_poly.pdbx_strand_id
1 'polypeptide(L)'
;TTGAAIRLITDGDVAGVIHCAEPTTGIDMYMGSGGAPEGVLAAAALKCMGGQMFGKLVFRNDDEKARAKKAGITNFDRVYTRDDMVTSDVIFAATGVTDGSILPGIKRDPGVLTAETILMRSKTGSVRRMNYRHPIGG
;
A
#
# COMPACT_ATOMS: atom_id res chain seq x y z
N THR A 1 23.24 -16.14 10.40
CA THR A 1 22.34 -15.03 10.02
C THR A 1 22.49 -14.76 8.52
N THR A 2 21.54 -14.07 7.88
CA THR A 2 21.47 -13.95 6.40
C THR A 2 22.34 -12.85 5.79
N GLY A 3 22.85 -11.90 6.58
CA GLY A 3 23.70 -10.80 6.09
C GLY A 3 22.94 -9.63 5.45
N ALA A 4 21.60 -9.66 5.44
CA ALA A 4 20.78 -8.58 4.89
C ALA A 4 20.76 -7.34 5.80
N ALA A 5 20.70 -6.15 5.20
CA ALA A 5 20.47 -4.90 5.90
C ALA A 5 18.98 -4.77 6.29
N ILE A 6 18.70 -4.15 7.43
CA ILE A 6 17.34 -3.95 7.94
C ILE A 6 17.06 -2.45 8.03
N ARG A 7 15.95 -2.02 7.43
CA ARG A 7 15.38 -0.69 7.64
C ARG A 7 14.09 -0.82 8.44
N LEU A 8 14.13 -0.37 9.69
CA LEU A 8 12.93 -0.34 10.54
C LEU A 8 12.05 0.85 10.16
N ILE A 9 10.76 0.59 10.01
CA ILE A 9 9.74 1.64 9.87
C ILE A 9 8.83 1.59 11.11
N THR A 10 8.40 2.76 11.58
CA THR A 10 7.55 2.87 12.79
C THR A 10 6.06 2.67 12.47
N ASP A 11 5.63 3.03 11.26
CA ASP A 11 4.28 2.88 10.74
C ASP A 11 4.29 2.95 9.20
N GLY A 12 3.18 2.60 8.54
CA GLY A 12 3.01 2.70 7.09
C GLY A 12 3.44 1.46 6.32
N ASP A 13 2.84 0.31 6.64
CA ASP A 13 3.03 -0.95 5.93
C ASP A 13 2.72 -0.86 4.43
N VAL A 14 1.65 -0.14 4.04
CA VAL A 14 1.32 0.12 2.63
C VAL A 14 2.47 0.83 1.92
N ALA A 15 3.03 1.86 2.54
CA ALA A 15 4.16 2.59 1.98
C ALA A 15 5.36 1.65 1.85
N GLY A 16 5.71 0.91 2.91
CA GLY A 16 6.83 -0.05 2.90
C GLY A 16 6.72 -1.11 1.81
N VAL A 17 5.52 -1.64 1.56
CA VAL A 17 5.27 -2.59 0.47
C VAL A 17 5.46 -1.93 -0.89
N ILE A 18 4.96 -0.70 -1.09
CA ILE A 18 5.13 0.00 -2.36
C ILE A 18 6.60 0.34 -2.64
N HIS A 19 7.42 0.61 -1.61
CA HIS A 19 8.85 0.86 -1.80
C HIS A 19 9.55 -0.33 -2.49
N CYS A 20 9.11 -1.56 -2.19
CA CYS A 20 9.66 -2.76 -2.81
C CYS A 20 9.41 -2.85 -4.33
N ALA A 21 8.42 -2.10 -4.84
CA ALA A 21 8.10 -2.02 -6.25
C ALA A 21 8.72 -0.78 -6.93
N GLU A 22 9.48 0.05 -6.20
CA GLU A 22 10.13 1.24 -6.70
C GLU A 22 11.66 1.09 -6.61
N PRO A 23 12.36 0.79 -7.73
CA PRO A 23 13.79 0.52 -7.75
C PRO A 23 14.64 1.63 -7.15
N THR A 24 14.19 2.88 -7.22
CA THR A 24 14.93 4.03 -6.69
C THR A 24 14.97 4.10 -5.17
N THR A 25 14.13 3.33 -4.45
CA THR A 25 14.13 3.34 -2.97
C THR A 25 15.23 2.50 -2.35
N GLY A 26 15.81 1.55 -3.09
CA GLY A 26 16.78 0.58 -2.57
C GLY A 26 16.20 -0.40 -1.55
N ILE A 27 14.88 -0.58 -1.51
CA ILE A 27 14.21 -1.56 -0.64
C ILE A 27 13.83 -2.77 -1.50
N ASP A 28 14.36 -3.94 -1.15
CA ASP A 28 14.12 -5.17 -1.93
C ASP A 28 12.95 -6.01 -1.40
N MET A 29 12.68 -5.93 -0.10
CA MET A 29 11.69 -6.78 0.57
C MET A 29 11.09 -6.10 1.80
N TYR A 30 9.77 -6.27 1.96
CA TYR A 30 9.04 -5.95 3.17
C TYR A 30 8.61 -7.25 3.85
N MET A 31 8.89 -7.38 5.15
CA MET A 31 8.44 -8.50 5.98
C MET A 31 7.89 -7.97 7.30
N GLY A 32 6.65 -8.32 7.61
CA GLY A 32 5.99 -7.88 8.83
C GLY A 32 4.57 -8.40 8.97
N SER A 33 3.96 -8.08 10.11
CA SER A 33 2.54 -8.28 10.37
C SER A 33 1.87 -6.93 10.56
N GLY A 34 0.87 -6.64 9.74
CA GLY A 34 0.10 -5.40 9.76
C GLY A 34 -1.40 -5.67 9.79
N GLY A 35 -2.18 -4.63 9.48
CA GLY A 35 -3.62 -4.78 9.36
C GLY A 35 -3.99 -5.49 8.05
N ALA A 36 -4.98 -6.38 8.11
CA ALA A 36 -5.44 -7.10 6.93
C ALA A 36 -6.02 -6.16 5.84
N PRO A 37 -6.80 -5.11 6.17
CA PRO A 37 -7.26 -4.13 5.18
C PRO A 37 -6.11 -3.40 4.46
N GLU A 38 -5.07 -3.01 5.20
CA GLU A 38 -3.87 -2.36 4.69
C GLU A 38 -3.10 -3.29 3.75
N GLY A 39 -3.03 -4.59 4.08
CA GLY A 39 -2.50 -5.62 3.18
C GLY A 39 -3.23 -5.71 1.84
N VAL A 40 -4.57 -5.59 1.83
CA VAL A 40 -5.37 -5.56 0.58
C VAL A 40 -5.09 -4.28 -0.21
N LEU A 41 -4.96 -3.13 0.46
CA LEU A 41 -4.61 -1.86 -0.18
C LEU A 41 -3.21 -1.91 -0.83
N ALA A 42 -2.24 -2.51 -0.13
CA ALA A 42 -0.89 -2.73 -0.65
C ALA A 42 -0.89 -3.69 -1.85
N ALA A 43 -1.68 -4.77 -1.81
CA ALA A 43 -1.86 -5.69 -2.93
C ALA A 43 -2.46 -4.97 -4.16
N ALA A 44 -3.40 -4.04 -3.97
CA ALA A 44 -3.98 -3.25 -5.05
C ALA A 44 -2.95 -2.32 -5.71
N ALA A 45 -2.07 -1.69 -4.92
CA ALA A 45 -0.96 -0.89 -5.43
C ALA A 45 0.02 -1.74 -6.24
N LEU A 46 0.45 -2.89 -5.70
CA LEU A 46 1.35 -3.82 -6.39
C LEU A 46 0.73 -4.42 -7.65
N LYS A 47 -0.60 -4.60 -7.70
CA LYS A 47 -1.27 -5.05 -8.93
C LYS A 47 -1.18 -4.02 -10.05
N CYS A 48 -1.06 -2.74 -9.70
CA CYS A 48 -0.83 -1.66 -10.67
C CYS A 48 0.64 -1.51 -11.05
N MET A 49 1.56 -1.63 -10.08
CA MET A 49 2.98 -1.34 -10.28
C MET A 49 3.81 -2.56 -10.74
N GLY A 50 3.29 -3.77 -10.53
CA GLY A 50 4.06 -4.99 -10.60
C GLY A 50 4.68 -5.34 -9.25
N GLY A 51 4.95 -6.63 -9.04
CA GLY A 51 5.47 -7.16 -7.77
C GLY A 51 4.67 -8.35 -7.27
N GLN A 52 5.22 -9.01 -6.25
CA GLN A 52 4.67 -10.20 -5.62
C GLN A 52 4.39 -9.93 -4.14
N MET A 53 3.30 -10.50 -3.64
CA MET A 53 2.92 -10.39 -2.23
C MET A 53 2.24 -11.67 -1.77
N PHE A 54 2.55 -12.06 -0.55
CA PHE A 54 1.92 -13.17 0.15
C PHE A 54 1.49 -12.69 1.54
N GLY A 55 0.26 -13.02 1.92
CA GLY A 55 -0.30 -12.67 3.22
C GLY A 55 -1.01 -13.85 3.85
N LYS A 56 -1.02 -13.91 5.19
CA LYS A 56 -1.81 -14.87 5.95
C LYS A 56 -2.55 -14.12 7.05
N LEU A 57 -3.83 -14.45 7.25
CA LEU A 57 -4.59 -13.92 8.37
C LEU A 57 -4.07 -14.53 9.67
N VAL A 58 -3.79 -13.68 10.66
CA VAL A 58 -3.38 -14.09 12.00
C VAL A 58 -4.50 -13.74 12.96
N PHE A 59 -5.10 -14.75 13.57
CA PHE A 59 -6.20 -14.61 14.52
C PHE A 59 -5.70 -14.68 15.95
N ARG A 60 -6.10 -13.72 16.79
CA ARG A 60 -5.67 -13.60 18.18
C ARG A 60 -6.55 -14.37 19.15
N ASN A 61 -7.81 -14.60 18.79
CA ASN A 61 -8.80 -15.28 19.63
C ASN A 61 -9.90 -15.93 18.78
N ASP A 62 -10.79 -16.67 19.45
CA ASP A 62 -11.87 -17.39 18.78
C ASP A 62 -13.00 -16.47 18.27
N ASP A 63 -13.14 -15.25 18.82
CA ASP A 63 -14.09 -14.25 18.31
C ASP A 63 -13.69 -13.76 16.92
N GLU A 64 -12.39 -13.50 16.69
CA GLU A 64 -11.87 -13.16 15.37
C GLU A 64 -12.06 -14.30 14.37
N LYS A 65 -11.81 -15.55 14.79
CA LYS A 65 -12.09 -16.74 13.96
C LYS A 65 -13.57 -16.88 13.64
N ALA A 66 -14.45 -16.61 14.60
CA ALA A 66 -15.89 -16.66 14.40
C ALA A 66 -16.35 -15.58 13.40
N ARG A 67 -15.81 -14.36 13.50
CA ARG A 67 -16.06 -13.29 12.51
C ARG A 67 -15.54 -13.68 11.12
N ALA A 68 -14.35 -14.28 11.02
CA ALA A 68 -13.79 -14.74 9.76
C ALA A 68 -14.65 -15.82 9.10
N LYS A 69 -15.16 -16.80 9.88
CA LYS A 69 -16.13 -17.80 9.37
C LYS A 69 -17.39 -17.15 8.83
N LYS A 70 -17.95 -16.16 9.54
CA LYS A 70 -19.14 -15.40 9.08
C LYS A 70 -18.86 -14.65 7.77
N ALA A 71 -17.61 -14.22 7.55
CA ALA A 71 -17.16 -13.61 6.31
C ALA A 71 -16.81 -14.63 5.20
N GLY A 72 -17.08 -15.92 5.41
CA GLY A 72 -16.85 -16.98 4.41
C GLY A 72 -15.43 -17.56 4.41
N ILE A 73 -14.57 -17.19 5.37
CA ILE A 73 -13.22 -17.75 5.49
C ILE A 73 -13.30 -19.11 6.18
N THR A 74 -13.04 -20.18 5.43
CA THR A 74 -13.10 -21.57 5.92
C THR A 74 -11.74 -22.16 6.24
N ASN A 75 -10.67 -21.66 5.59
CA ASN A 75 -9.29 -22.08 5.83
C ASN A 75 -8.49 -20.92 6.47
N PHE A 76 -8.17 -21.08 7.75
CA PHE A 76 -7.41 -20.09 8.52
C PHE A 76 -5.90 -20.11 8.26
N ASP A 77 -5.39 -21.18 7.66
CA ASP A 77 -3.97 -21.32 7.30
C ASP A 77 -3.70 -20.97 5.83
N ARG A 78 -4.71 -20.49 5.10
CA ARG A 78 -4.57 -20.08 3.71
C ARG A 78 -3.55 -18.94 3.59
N VAL A 79 -2.58 -19.14 2.71
CA VAL A 79 -1.74 -18.07 2.18
C VAL A 79 -2.45 -17.45 0.98
N TYR A 80 -2.66 -16.15 1.02
CA TYR A 80 -3.26 -15.36 -0.04
C TYR A 80 -2.14 -14.73 -0.85
N THR A 81 -2.18 -14.93 -2.16
CA THR A 81 -1.37 -14.15 -3.11
C THR A 81 -2.01 -12.78 -3.34
N ARG A 82 -1.25 -11.85 -3.95
CA ARG A 82 -1.78 -10.56 -4.42
C ARG A 82 -3.09 -10.71 -5.20
N ASP A 83 -3.16 -11.70 -6.10
CA ASP A 83 -4.30 -11.90 -7.00
C ASP A 83 -5.49 -12.61 -6.32
N ASP A 84 -5.24 -13.32 -5.19
CA ASP A 84 -6.31 -13.78 -4.31
C ASP A 84 -6.96 -12.62 -3.53
N MET A 85 -6.16 -11.64 -3.10
CA MET A 85 -6.63 -10.48 -2.34
C MET A 85 -7.39 -9.48 -3.22
N VAL A 86 -6.92 -9.28 -4.45
CA VAL A 86 -7.46 -8.29 -5.40
C VAL A 86 -7.74 -9.00 -6.72
N THR A 87 -8.97 -9.48 -6.88
CA THR A 87 -9.33 -10.38 -8.00
C THR A 87 -9.59 -9.64 -9.31
N SER A 88 -10.09 -8.41 -9.25
CA SER A 88 -10.49 -7.62 -10.43
C SER A 88 -9.49 -6.54 -10.80
N ASP A 89 -9.77 -5.82 -11.89
CA ASP A 89 -9.05 -4.60 -12.24
C ASP A 89 -9.24 -3.53 -11.16
N VAL A 90 -8.17 -2.84 -10.79
CA VAL A 90 -8.18 -1.80 -9.75
C VAL A 90 -7.64 -0.48 -10.25
N ILE A 91 -8.15 0.58 -9.63
CA ILE A 91 -7.57 1.91 -9.67
C ILE A 91 -7.05 2.22 -8.28
N PHE A 92 -5.78 2.57 -8.19
CA PHE A 92 -5.16 3.00 -6.94
C PHE A 92 -4.93 4.51 -7.00
N ALA A 93 -5.26 5.21 -5.92
CA ALA A 93 -5.02 6.63 -5.77
C ALA A 93 -4.40 6.92 -4.40
N ALA A 94 -3.34 7.73 -4.35
CA ALA A 94 -2.75 8.20 -3.10
C ALA A 94 -2.27 9.64 -3.25
N THR A 95 -2.39 10.41 -2.17
CA THR A 95 -1.92 11.81 -2.08
C THR A 95 -0.95 11.91 -0.91
N GLY A 96 0.21 12.54 -1.12
CA GLY A 96 1.18 12.72 -0.05
C GLY A 96 0.72 13.77 0.96
N VAL A 97 0.66 13.39 2.24
CA VAL A 97 0.35 14.32 3.34
C VAL A 97 1.64 14.88 3.92
N THR A 98 2.56 13.99 4.28
CA THR A 98 3.95 14.27 4.66
C THR A 98 4.89 13.76 3.58
N ASP A 99 6.14 14.23 3.58
CA ASP A 99 7.15 13.77 2.62
C ASP A 99 7.35 12.25 2.74
N GLY A 100 7.11 11.56 1.63
CA GLY A 100 7.37 10.14 1.45
C GLY A 100 8.22 9.87 0.23
N SER A 101 8.65 8.62 0.04
CA SER A 101 9.50 8.23 -1.09
C SER A 101 8.79 8.31 -2.45
N ILE A 102 7.47 8.16 -2.47
CA ILE A 102 6.67 8.11 -3.71
C ILE A 102 6.04 9.47 -4.02
N LEU A 103 5.51 10.13 -2.98
CA LEU A 103 4.79 11.39 -3.07
C LEU A 103 5.35 12.40 -2.05
N PRO A 104 5.59 13.64 -2.46
CA PRO A 104 5.92 14.72 -1.53
C PRO A 104 4.72 15.03 -0.63
N GLY A 105 5.01 15.57 0.55
CA GLY A 105 3.99 16.10 1.43
C GLY A 105 3.33 17.34 0.84
N ILE A 106 2.23 17.76 1.46
CA ILE A 106 1.53 18.97 1.08
C ILE A 106 2.46 20.17 1.27
N LYS A 107 2.65 20.97 0.21
CA LYS A 107 3.43 22.21 0.25
C LYS A 107 2.51 23.40 0.44
N ARG A 108 2.87 24.29 1.36
CA ARG A 108 2.14 25.55 1.62
C ARG A 108 3.05 26.71 1.26
N ASP A 109 2.68 27.41 0.20
CA ASP A 109 3.28 28.67 -0.22
C ASP A 109 2.30 29.83 0.10
N PRO A 110 2.77 31.09 0.15
CA PRO A 110 1.87 32.22 0.33
C PRO A 110 0.74 32.21 -0.72
N GLY A 111 -0.51 32.10 -0.27
CA GLY A 111 -1.69 32.10 -1.12
C GLY A 111 -2.01 30.79 -1.85
N VAL A 112 -1.20 29.73 -1.74
CA VAL A 112 -1.39 28.48 -2.49
C VAL A 112 -1.00 27.24 -1.69
N LEU A 113 -1.84 26.20 -1.76
CA LEU A 113 -1.55 24.84 -1.31
C LEU A 113 -1.28 23.95 -2.52
N THR A 114 -0.16 23.23 -2.52
CA THR A 114 0.16 22.26 -3.57
C THR A 114 0.13 20.85 -2.99
N ALA A 115 -0.61 19.96 -3.65
CA ALA A 115 -0.65 18.53 -3.34
C ALA A 115 -0.33 17.70 -4.58
N GLU A 116 0.34 16.56 -4.40
CA GLU A 116 0.60 15.60 -5.48
C GLU A 116 -0.17 14.31 -5.22
N THR A 117 -0.91 13.87 -6.24
CA THR A 117 -1.65 12.60 -6.24
C THR A 117 -1.10 11.68 -7.32
N ILE A 118 -0.80 10.43 -6.97
CA ILE A 118 -0.56 9.37 -7.96
C ILE A 118 -1.85 8.60 -8.20
N LEU A 119 -2.16 8.35 -9.47
CA LEU A 119 -3.27 7.52 -9.92
C LEU A 119 -2.71 6.39 -10.79
N MET A 120 -3.06 5.15 -10.47
CA MET A 120 -2.60 3.98 -11.20
C MET A 120 -3.77 3.08 -11.56
N ARG A 121 -3.68 2.37 -12.69
CA ARG A 121 -4.74 1.45 -13.13
C ARG A 121 -4.16 0.14 -13.63
N SER A 122 -4.52 -0.96 -12.96
CA SER A 122 -3.98 -2.29 -13.27
C SER A 122 -4.31 -2.75 -14.69
N LYS A 123 -5.53 -2.46 -15.17
CA LYS A 123 -6.01 -2.88 -16.50
C LYS A 123 -5.12 -2.38 -17.64
N THR A 124 -4.61 -1.16 -17.50
CA THR A 124 -3.85 -0.47 -18.55
C THR A 124 -2.36 -0.35 -18.23
N GLY A 125 -1.94 -0.70 -17.01
CA GLY A 125 -0.60 -0.39 -16.51
C GLY A 125 -0.28 1.10 -16.42
N SER A 126 -1.30 1.97 -16.57
CA SER A 126 -1.08 3.42 -16.68
C SER A 126 -0.84 4.02 -15.30
N VAL A 127 0.19 4.84 -15.19
CA VAL A 127 0.52 5.65 -14.01
C VAL A 127 0.40 7.13 -14.38
N ARG A 128 -0.28 7.91 -13.54
CA ARG A 128 -0.44 9.36 -13.70
C ARG A 128 -0.07 10.04 -12.39
N ARG A 129 0.71 11.11 -12.47
CA ARG A 129 0.96 12.02 -11.34
C ARG A 129 0.22 13.33 -11.61
N MET A 130 -0.55 13.78 -10.64
CA MET A 130 -1.35 15.00 -10.71
C MET A 130 -0.84 15.99 -9.67
N ASN A 131 -0.38 17.15 -10.14
CA ASN A 131 -0.05 18.27 -9.27
C ASN A 131 -1.26 19.19 -9.16
N TYR A 132 -1.84 19.28 -7.98
CA TYR A 132 -3.00 20.12 -7.69
C TYR A 132 -2.54 21.37 -6.93
N ARG A 133 -2.74 22.55 -7.54
CA ARG A 133 -2.48 23.85 -6.92
C ARG A 133 -3.81 24.50 -6.56
N HIS A 134 -4.06 24.66 -5.27
CA HIS A 134 -5.27 25.24 -4.72
C HIS A 134 -4.97 26.62 -4.12
N PRO A 135 -5.54 27.71 -4.66
CA PRO A 135 -5.46 29.01 -4.02
C PRO A 135 -6.11 28.97 -2.63
N ILE A 136 -5.38 29.40 -1.61
CA ILE A 136 -5.86 29.54 -0.23
C ILE A 136 -5.62 30.98 0.20
N GLY A 137 -6.69 31.76 0.29
CA GLY A 137 -6.61 33.19 0.56
C GLY A 137 -7.65 33.98 -0.22
N GLY A 138 -8.83 34.07 0.37
CA GLY A 138 -9.78 35.17 0.29
C GLY A 138 -10.14 35.57 1.71
#